data_AF-A0A8H6G6R7-F1
#
_entry.id   AF-A0A8H6G6R7-F1
#
_cell.length_a   1.000
_cell.length_b   1.000
_cell.length_c   1.000
_cell.angle_alpha   90.00
_cell.angle_beta   90.00
_cell.angle_gamma   90.00
#
_symmetry.space_group_name_H-M   'P 1'
#
loop_
_entity.id
_entity.type
_entity.pdbx_description
1 polymer ?
#
loop_
_entity_poly.entity_id
_entity_poly.type
_entity_poly.pdbx_seq_one_letter_code
_entity_poly.pdbx_strand_id
1 'polypeptide(L)'
;MVVSDYSNYDDREEWLDPDIVLRISEQLVDAVTFLHEAGYAHGDISSRNIVFTCNHLSQASKEDLFNILGPPESENLTRLDGEPSGDSLPKQLVKTVGWDNWTEEDEEDLRIIDFGEAFLQGGRAEKACPAWHFAKAGNNL
;
A
#
# COMPACT_ATOMS: atom_id res chain seq x y z
N MET A 1 -3.49 3.99 2.94
CA MET A 1 -4.44 3.31 2.05
C MET A 1 -3.71 3.00 0.76
N VAL A 2 -3.45 1.72 0.45
CA VAL A 2 -3.01 1.35 -0.91
C VAL A 2 -4.27 1.39 -1.76
N VAL A 3 -4.29 2.25 -2.76
CA VAL A 3 -5.39 2.32 -3.71
C VAL A 3 -5.36 1.02 -4.53
N SER A 4 -6.21 0.06 -4.15
CA SER A 4 -6.67 -0.95 -5.11
C SER A 4 -7.42 -0.20 -6.20
N ASP A 5 -7.10 -0.47 -7.46
CA ASP A 5 -7.61 0.24 -8.63
C ASP A 5 -9.05 0.75 -8.43
N TYR A 6 -9.21 2.08 -8.51
CA TYR A 6 -10.51 2.78 -8.58
C TYR A 6 -11.40 2.33 -9.77
N SER A 7 -11.01 1.28 -10.50
CA SER A 7 -11.63 0.84 -11.75
C SER A 7 -12.71 -0.24 -11.59
N ASN A 8 -13.04 -0.67 -10.37
CA ASN A 8 -13.96 -1.79 -10.15
C ASN A 8 -15.21 -1.45 -9.32
N TYR A 9 -15.75 -0.24 -9.51
CA TYR A 9 -17.13 0.07 -9.16
C TYR A 9 -17.92 0.34 -10.44
N ASP A 10 -18.90 -0.53 -10.69
CA ASP A 10 -19.79 -0.55 -11.83
C ASP A 10 -20.78 0.63 -11.77
N ASP A 11 -20.90 1.35 -12.90
CA ASP A 11 -22.02 2.19 -13.30
C ASP A 11 -22.42 3.41 -12.46
N ARG A 12 -21.54 4.41 -12.41
CA ARG A 12 -21.77 5.80 -12.89
C ARG A 12 -20.52 6.63 -12.60
N GLU A 13 -19.89 7.16 -13.66
CA GLU A 13 -18.72 8.04 -13.64
C GLU A 13 -18.73 9.11 -12.53
N GLU A 14 -18.16 8.80 -11.36
CA GLU A 14 -17.65 9.81 -10.44
C GLU A 14 -16.23 10.15 -10.88
N TRP A 15 -16.13 10.95 -11.94
CA TRP A 15 -14.89 11.65 -12.21
C TRP A 15 -14.53 12.45 -10.96
N LEU A 16 -13.28 12.31 -10.50
CA LEU A 16 -12.75 13.21 -9.48
C LEU A 16 -12.95 14.65 -9.95
N ASP A 17 -13.37 15.51 -9.04
CA ASP A 17 -13.51 16.93 -9.32
C ASP A 17 -12.19 17.46 -9.93
N PRO A 18 -12.22 18.22 -11.04
CA PRO A 18 -11.02 18.80 -11.65
C PRO A 18 -10.08 19.49 -10.64
N ASP A 19 -10.61 20.13 -9.61
CA ASP A 19 -9.81 20.78 -8.56
C ASP A 19 -9.06 19.76 -7.70
N ILE A 20 -9.66 18.58 -7.44
CA ILE A 20 -9.01 17.48 -6.75
C ILE A 20 -7.89 16.90 -7.63
N VAL A 21 -8.15 16.69 -8.93
CA VAL A 21 -7.14 16.18 -9.87
C VAL A 21 -5.95 17.13 -9.96
N LEU A 22 -6.22 18.44 -10.04
CA LEU A 22 -5.18 19.46 -10.07
C LEU A 22 -4.34 19.45 -8.80
N ARG A 23 -4.99 19.48 -7.62
CA ARG A 23 -4.33 19.43 -6.31
C ARG A 23 -3.43 18.20 -6.18
N ILE A 24 -3.92 17.01 -6.53
CA ILE A 24 -3.14 15.76 -6.45
C ILE A 24 -1.96 15.78 -7.42
N SER A 25 -2.16 16.32 -8.63
CA SER A 25 -1.11 16.45 -9.64
C SER A 25 0.00 17.39 -9.20
N GLU A 26 -0.35 18.53 -8.60
CA GLU A 26 0.61 19.48 -8.02
C GLU A 26 1.44 18.81 -6.91
N GLN A 27 0.79 18.17 -5.95
CA GLN A 27 1.49 17.47 -4.87
C GLN A 27 2.42 16.35 -5.37
N LEU A 28 2.01 15.61 -6.40
CA LEU A 28 2.85 14.58 -7.01
C LEU A 28 4.10 15.18 -7.66
N VAL A 29 3.94 16.28 -8.42
CA VAL A 29 5.08 16.97 -9.06
C VAL A 29 6.03 17.53 -8.00
N ASP A 30 5.51 18.14 -6.94
CA ASP A 30 6.31 18.67 -5.84
C ASP A 30 7.09 17.55 -5.12
N ALA A 31 6.43 16.42 -4.82
CA ALA A 31 7.05 15.28 -4.17
C ALA A 31 8.17 14.67 -5.03
N VAL A 32 7.94 14.51 -6.34
CA VAL A 32 8.96 14.00 -7.27
C VAL A 32 10.12 14.98 -7.43
N THR A 33 9.83 16.28 -7.47
CA THR A 33 10.85 17.33 -7.53
C THR A 33 11.73 17.29 -6.29
N PHE A 34 11.12 17.20 -5.10
CA PHE A 34 11.84 17.06 -3.84
C PHE A 34 12.75 15.82 -3.83
N LEU A 35 12.27 14.66 -4.32
CA LEU A 35 13.11 13.46 -4.43
C LEU A 35 14.31 13.67 -5.36
N HIS A 36 14.08 14.28 -6.52
CA HIS A 36 15.14 14.58 -7.47
C HIS A 36 16.17 15.57 -6.91
N GLU A 37 15.73 16.61 -6.19
CA GLU A 37 16.61 17.56 -5.50
C GLU A 37 17.43 16.90 -4.40
N ALA A 38 16.87 15.88 -3.73
CA ALA A 38 17.58 15.05 -2.77
C ALA A 38 18.54 14.04 -3.44
N GLY A 39 18.57 13.97 -4.78
CA GLY A 39 19.45 13.09 -5.54
C GLY A 39 18.92 11.67 -5.75
N TYR A 40 17.61 11.44 -5.60
CA TYR A 40 16.98 10.14 -5.77
C TYR A 40 15.90 10.17 -6.85
N ALA A 41 15.78 9.08 -7.61
CA ALA A 41 14.63 8.78 -8.44
C ALA A 41 13.89 7.56 -7.87
N HIS A 42 12.56 7.60 -7.83
CA HIS A 42 11.76 6.54 -7.19
C HIS A 42 11.80 5.18 -7.92
N GLY A 43 11.92 5.18 -9.25
CA GLY A 43 12.02 3.96 -10.05
C GLY A 43 10.71 3.25 -10.37
N ASP A 44 9.69 3.35 -9.50
CA ASP A 44 8.36 2.73 -9.73
C ASP A 44 7.20 3.65 -9.28
N ILE A 45 7.06 4.82 -9.90
CA ILE A 45 5.90 5.70 -9.61
C ILE A 45 4.66 5.16 -10.31
N SER A 46 3.70 4.68 -9.54
CA SER A 46 2.40 4.21 -10.01
C SER A 46 1.32 4.44 -8.95
N SER A 47 0.05 4.29 -9.32
CA SER A 47 -1.08 4.41 -8.39
C SER A 47 -0.98 3.49 -7.17
N ARG A 48 -0.27 2.36 -7.28
CA ARG A 48 -0.05 1.42 -6.16
C ARG A 48 0.95 1.93 -5.11
N ASN A 49 1.85 2.82 -5.53
CA ASN A 49 2.91 3.39 -4.70
C ASN A 49 2.61 4.84 -4.29
N ILE A 50 1.39 5.30 -4.56
CA ILE A 50 0.85 6.56 -4.12
C ILE A 50 -0.22 6.27 -3.08
N VAL A 51 -0.11 6.93 -1.93
CA VAL A 51 -1.09 6.81 -0.84
C VAL A 51 -1.47 8.19 -0.34
N PHE A 52 -2.65 8.28 0.24
CA PHE A 52 -3.15 9.52 0.84
C PHE A 52 -3.10 9.44 2.37
N THR A 53 -2.87 10.58 3.02
CA THR A 53 -2.95 10.69 4.48
C THR A 53 -4.40 10.54 4.93
N CYS A 54 -4.63 9.77 5.98
CA CYS A 54 -5.94 9.61 6.57
C CYS A 54 -5.89 10.18 7.99
N ASN A 55 -6.24 11.45 8.13
CA ASN A 55 -5.95 12.24 9.33
C ASN A 55 -6.79 11.78 10.52
N HIS A 56 -8.08 11.49 10.36
CA HIS A 56 -8.89 10.97 11.45
C HIS A 56 -8.50 9.53 11.78
N LEU A 57 -8.19 8.71 10.79
CA LEU A 57 -7.71 7.34 11.03
C LEU A 57 -6.40 7.32 11.83
N SER A 58 -5.50 8.28 11.58
CA SER A 58 -4.24 8.38 12.33
C SER A 58 -4.44 8.65 13.83
N GLN A 59 -5.64 9.12 14.21
CA GLN A 59 -6.03 9.41 15.60
C GLN A 59 -6.89 8.30 16.21
N ALA A 60 -7.38 7.34 15.41
CA ALA A 60 -8.22 6.25 15.88
C ALA A 60 -7.46 5.36 16.86
N SER A 61 -8.13 4.94 17.94
CA SER A 61 -7.56 3.94 18.83
C SER A 61 -7.56 2.55 18.17
N LYS A 62 -6.75 1.64 18.70
CA LYS A 62 -6.75 0.24 18.26
C LYS A 62 -8.14 -0.38 18.41
N GLU A 63 -8.83 -0.04 19.49
CA GLU A 63 -10.18 -0.52 19.79
C GLU A 63 -11.20 0.00 18.77
N ASP A 64 -11.09 1.26 18.36
CA ASP A 64 -11.94 1.83 17.30
C ASP A 64 -11.73 1.10 15.97
N LEU A 65 -10.48 0.82 15.60
CA LEU A 65 -10.15 0.03 14.42
C LEU A 65 -10.78 -1.37 14.48
N PHE A 66 -10.70 -2.04 15.63
CA PHE A 66 -11.27 -3.38 15.79
C PHE A 66 -12.79 -3.38 15.85
N ASN A 67 -13.42 -2.31 16.32
CA ASN A 67 -14.87 -2.18 16.28
C ASN A 67 -15.38 -2.08 14.83
N ILE A 68 -14.61 -1.45 13.94
CA ILE A 68 -14.96 -1.26 12.53
C ILE A 68 -14.60 -2.50 11.71
N LEU A 69 -13.36 -2.98 11.84
CA LEU A 69 -12.76 -4.01 10.99
C LEU A 69 -12.92 -5.42 11.54
N GLY A 70 -13.27 -5.54 12.81
CA GLY A 70 -13.11 -6.76 13.59
C GLY A 70 -11.68 -6.95 14.10
N PRO A 71 -11.47 -7.94 14.98
CA PRO A 71 -10.12 -8.33 15.41
C PRO A 71 -9.34 -8.97 14.24
N PRO A 72 -8.00 -8.86 14.23
CA PRO A 72 -7.18 -9.42 13.15
C PRO A 72 -7.27 -10.94 13.11
N GLU A 73 -7.62 -11.48 11.94
CA GLU A 73 -7.56 -12.92 11.67
C GLU A 73 -6.12 -13.31 11.33
N SER A 74 -5.55 -14.27 12.07
CA SER A 74 -4.17 -14.72 11.90
C SER A 74 -4.07 -16.23 11.79
N GLU A 75 -3.13 -16.69 10.96
CA GLU A 75 -2.80 -18.10 10.76
C GLU A 75 -1.31 -18.34 11.03
N ASN A 76 -0.94 -19.52 11.53
CA ASN A 76 0.47 -19.84 11.74
C ASN A 76 1.17 -20.07 10.39
N LEU A 77 2.33 -19.43 10.20
CA LEU A 77 3.16 -19.70 9.03
C LEU A 77 3.85 -21.05 9.21
N THR A 78 3.41 -22.03 8.44
CA THR A 78 4.00 -23.37 8.43
C THR A 78 4.68 -23.63 7.10
N ARG A 79 5.83 -24.30 7.16
CA ARG A 79 6.56 -24.75 5.99
C ARG A 79 5.85 -25.96 5.39
N LEU A 80 5.77 -26.03 4.06
CA LEU A 80 5.03 -27.10 3.35
C LEU A 80 5.60 -28.50 3.59
N ASP A 81 6.88 -28.59 3.94
CA ASP A 81 7.57 -29.83 4.29
C ASP A 81 7.47 -30.19 5.78
N GLY A 82 6.74 -29.41 6.59
CA GLY A 82 6.47 -29.69 8.01
C GLY A 82 7.63 -29.37 8.96
N GLU A 83 8.75 -28.93 8.43
CA GLU A 83 9.93 -28.55 9.21
C GLU A 83 9.76 -27.16 9.87
N PRO A 84 10.54 -26.84 10.92
CA PRO A 84 10.48 -25.55 11.58
C PRO A 84 10.75 -24.38 10.61
N SER A 85 9.92 -23.35 10.68
CA SER A 85 10.19 -22.05 10.07
C SER A 85 11.43 -21.44 10.73
N GLY A 86 12.43 -21.06 9.95
CA GLY A 86 13.65 -20.43 10.48
C GLY A 86 13.36 -19.09 11.15
N ASP A 87 14.24 -18.65 12.04
CA ASP A 87 14.09 -17.41 12.83
C ASP A 87 14.01 -16.12 11.98
N SER A 88 14.32 -16.21 10.68
CA SER A 88 14.22 -15.12 9.71
C SER A 88 12.81 -14.89 9.16
N LEU A 89 11.84 -15.76 9.47
CA LEU A 89 10.47 -15.65 8.97
C LEU A 89 9.49 -15.31 10.11
N PRO A 90 8.41 -14.56 9.82
CA PRO A 90 7.35 -14.31 10.78
C PRO A 90 6.65 -15.63 11.15
N LYS A 91 6.24 -15.77 12.41
CA LYS A 91 5.59 -16.99 12.91
C LYS A 91 4.12 -17.09 12.48
N GLN A 92 3.51 -15.97 12.13
CA GLN A 92 2.10 -15.87 11.79
C GLN A 92 1.91 -14.96 10.58
N LEU A 93 0.92 -15.28 9.77
CA LEU A 93 0.38 -14.45 8.72
C LEU A 93 -0.91 -13.84 9.21
N VAL A 94 -1.06 -12.53 9.04
CA VAL A 94 -2.32 -11.83 9.30
C VAL A 94 -3.05 -11.69 7.97
N LYS A 95 -4.31 -12.08 7.93
CA LYS A 95 -5.15 -11.98 6.74
C LYS A 95 -5.49 -10.50 6.49
N THR A 96 -5.50 -10.12 5.22
CA THR A 96 -5.94 -8.79 4.79
C THR A 96 -7.43 -8.61 5.10
N VAL A 97 -7.78 -7.48 5.71
CA VAL A 97 -9.17 -7.07 5.91
C VAL A 97 -9.65 -6.28 4.70
N GLY A 98 -10.92 -6.47 4.32
CA GLY A 98 -11.59 -5.64 3.30
C GLY A 98 -11.91 -4.26 3.88
N TRP A 99 -11.86 -3.22 3.04
CA TRP A 99 -12.01 -1.84 3.46
C TRP A 99 -12.89 -1.09 2.47
N ASP A 100 -14.19 -1.36 2.52
CA ASP A 100 -15.10 -1.04 1.41
C ASP A 100 -15.93 0.24 1.66
N ASN A 101 -15.99 0.73 2.91
CA ASN A 101 -17.02 1.71 3.33
C ASN A 101 -16.48 2.94 4.09
N TRP A 102 -15.17 3.15 4.16
CA TRP A 102 -14.59 4.24 4.98
C TRP A 102 -13.53 5.00 4.18
N THR A 103 -13.98 5.93 3.34
CA THR A 103 -13.09 6.70 2.44
C THR A 103 -13.61 8.11 2.13
N GLU A 104 -14.12 8.84 3.12
CA GLU A 104 -14.34 10.28 2.96
C GLU A 104 -13.63 11.03 4.10
N GLU A 105 -12.37 11.39 3.84
CA GLU A 105 -11.67 12.43 4.59
C GLU A 105 -11.70 13.70 3.73
N ASP A 106 -12.15 14.82 4.28
CA ASP A 106 -12.27 16.08 3.53
C ASP A 106 -10.89 16.64 3.09
N GLU A 107 -9.85 16.32 3.88
CA GLU A 107 -8.48 16.80 3.68
C GLU A 107 -7.47 15.65 3.75
N GLU A 108 -7.00 15.24 2.57
CA GLU A 108 -5.93 14.27 2.42
C GLU A 108 -4.79 14.81 1.54
N ASP A 109 -3.55 14.50 1.92
CA ASP A 109 -2.37 14.79 1.13
C ASP A 109 -1.74 13.51 0.57
N LEU A 110 -1.18 13.62 -0.63
CA LEU A 110 -0.41 12.60 -1.31
C LEU A 110 0.91 12.31 -0.59
N ARG A 111 1.29 11.04 -0.56
CA ARG A 111 2.59 10.51 -0.15
C ARG A 111 3.03 9.45 -1.15
N ILE A 112 4.33 9.42 -1.42
CA ILE A 112 4.96 8.35 -2.22
C ILE A 112 5.55 7.32 -1.25
N ILE A 113 5.29 6.05 -1.51
CA ILE A 113 5.78 4.91 -0.72
C ILE A 113 6.49 3.90 -1.64
N ASP A 114 7.12 2.89 -1.03
CA ASP A 114 7.82 1.80 -1.72
C ASP A 114 9.03 2.25 -2.56
N PHE A 115 10.07 2.67 -1.85
CA PHE A 115 11.38 3.02 -2.42
C PHE A 115 12.26 1.80 -2.74
N GLY A 116 11.69 0.59 -2.82
CA GLY A 116 12.46 -0.64 -3.08
C GLY A 116 13.20 -0.62 -4.42
N GLU A 117 12.65 0.08 -5.42
CA GLU A 117 13.24 0.28 -6.74
C GLU A 117 13.90 1.67 -6.92
N ALA A 118 14.05 2.43 -5.83
CA ALA A 118 14.62 3.77 -5.89
C ALA A 118 16.14 3.72 -6.13
N PHE A 119 16.66 4.71 -6.86
CA PHE A 119 18.08 4.79 -7.22
C PHE A 119 18.60 6.22 -7.15
N LEU A 120 19.90 6.35 -6.90
CA LEU A 120 20.59 7.64 -6.91
C LEU A 120 20.62 8.21 -8.34
N GLN A 121 20.52 9.53 -8.44
CA GLN A 121 20.58 10.23 -9.72
C GLN A 121 21.86 9.91 -10.48
N GLY A 122 21.73 9.53 -11.75
CA GLY A 122 22.85 9.06 -12.59
C GLY A 122 23.25 7.60 -12.35
N GLY A 123 22.70 6.95 -11.32
CA GLY A 123 22.71 5.50 -11.16
C GLY A 123 21.77 4.82 -12.13
N ARG A 124 21.95 3.52 -12.33
CA ARG A 124 21.03 2.67 -13.10
C ARG A 124 20.07 2.00 -12.14
N ALA A 125 18.78 1.96 -12.48
CA ALA A 125 17.83 1.08 -11.80
C ALA A 125 18.31 -0.37 -11.96
N GLU A 126 18.82 -0.96 -10.88
CA GLU A 126 19.05 -2.40 -10.81
C GLU A 126 17.70 -3.03 -10.51
N LYS A 127 17.18 -3.85 -11.43
CA LYS A 127 15.94 -4.58 -11.18
C LYS A 127 16.14 -5.44 -9.94
N ALA A 128 15.34 -5.23 -8.89
CA ALA A 128 15.39 -6.14 -7.76
C ALA A 128 15.04 -7.57 -8.21
N CYS A 129 15.71 -8.53 -7.58
CA CYS A 129 15.48 -9.96 -7.80
C CYS A 129 13.99 -10.29 -7.51
N PRO A 130 13.33 -11.21 -8.25
CA PRO A 130 11.90 -11.43 -8.08
C PRO A 130 11.57 -11.86 -6.65
N ALA A 131 10.60 -11.18 -6.05
CA ALA A 131 10.13 -11.43 -4.70
C ALA A 131 9.69 -12.89 -4.49
N TRP A 132 10.02 -13.41 -3.31
CA TRP A 132 9.70 -14.73 -2.81
C TRP A 132 8.20 -15.05 -2.97
N HIS A 133 7.87 -16.14 -3.66
CA HIS A 133 6.50 -16.64 -3.76
C HIS A 133 6.12 -17.38 -2.47
N PHE A 134 5.16 -16.85 -1.72
CA PHE A 134 4.49 -17.59 -0.65
C PHE A 134 3.18 -18.17 -1.18
N ALA A 135 3.08 -19.50 -1.21
CA ALA A 135 1.84 -20.19 -1.58
C ALA A 135 0.94 -20.33 -0.35
N LYS A 136 -0.36 -20.04 -0.50
CA LYS A 136 -1.37 -20.48 0.46
C LYS A 136 -1.51 -22.00 0.36
N ALA A 137 -1.50 -22.70 1.49
CA ALA A 137 -1.90 -24.10 1.50
C ALA A 137 -3.39 -24.17 1.08
N GLY A 138 -3.65 -24.76 -0.08
CA GLY A 138 -5.00 -25.00 -0.55
C GLY A 138 -5.72 -25.98 0.38
N ASN A 139 -6.89 -25.60 0.88
CA ASN A 139 -7.81 -26.55 1.48
C ASN A 139 -8.37 -27.46 0.38
N ASN A 140 -7.95 -28.72 0.38
CA ASN A 140 -8.65 -29.80 -0.31
C ASN A 140 -9.96 -30.08 0.44
N LEU A 141 -11.09 -29.91 -0.25
CA LEU A 141 -12.30 -30.71 -0.04
C LEU A 141 -12.52 -31.56 -1.29
#